data_AF-A0A933HYV6-F1
#
_entry.id   AF-A0A933HYV6-F1
#
_cell.length_a   1.000
_cell.length_b   1.000
_cell.length_c   1.000
_cell.angle_alpha   90.00
_cell.angle_beta   90.00
_cell.angle_gamma   90.00
#
_symmetry.space_group_name_H-M   'P 1'
#
loop_
_entity.id
_entity.type
_entity.pdbx_description
1 polymer ?
#
loop_
_entity_poly.entity_id
_entity_poly.type
_entity_poly.pdbx_seq_one_letter_code
_entity_poly.pdbx_strand_id
1 'polypeptide(L)'
;MGYPDPGLPYPPAANVESWARSATGHVLPTGANGEAFVRSLAQWTLDYAQEGDGLGFPFDRPYLDFYRRCRTIRRAADASLRKESGDDRGRRELLRLARILDPVLSDRAFPEVAARLARRANLFEQLRQALRLHPDGKPAGATILSPSLAAAELQDVRRAVERFERVLRRRRPERGPAQDAREAIDIVLDHLERHGGSLWGHAIRLPKEAGGGIRLVDRTNNALENFFRRMKQGERRRSGRKVLTYDFEQLPAGAALVANLARPDYVEILCGSLDRLPEAFAELDAAQRDEDFAACEPEAISFPDEDALSRSMPYQDRALIRSEALRAWIQSAAQSRAPTVALYAR
;
A
#
# COMPACT_ATOMS: atom_id res chain seq x y z
N MET A 1 17.73 30.16 -25.96
CA MET A 1 16.50 29.60 -25.37
C MET A 1 16.47 30.03 -23.91
N GLY A 2 15.68 31.06 -23.60
CA GLY A 2 15.60 31.61 -22.25
C GLY A 2 14.91 30.64 -21.30
N TYR A 3 15.50 30.46 -20.12
CA TYR A 3 14.85 29.84 -18.98
C TYR A 3 13.53 30.57 -18.68
N PRO A 4 12.43 29.87 -18.34
CA PRO A 4 11.26 30.54 -17.83
C PRO A 4 11.61 31.22 -16.50
N ASP A 5 11.29 32.52 -16.45
CA ASP A 5 11.38 33.41 -15.30
C ASP A 5 10.72 32.78 -14.05
N PRO A 6 11.44 32.64 -12.91
CA PRO A 6 10.89 32.15 -11.66
C PRO A 6 9.89 33.13 -11.00
N GLY A 7 9.65 34.30 -11.60
CA GLY A 7 8.82 35.38 -11.07
C GLY A 7 7.34 35.41 -11.50
N LEU A 8 6.82 34.42 -12.25
CA LEU A 8 5.38 34.38 -12.51
C LEU A 8 4.63 34.03 -11.22
N PRO A 9 3.67 34.87 -10.75
CA PRO A 9 2.99 34.63 -9.49
C PRO A 9 2.28 33.28 -9.55
N TYR A 10 2.70 32.38 -8.67
CA TYR A 10 1.98 31.14 -8.39
C TYR A 10 0.53 31.55 -8.06
N PRO A 11 -0.48 31.21 -8.88
CA PRO A 11 -1.86 31.40 -8.45
C PRO A 11 -2.02 30.56 -7.17
N PRO A 12 -2.32 31.16 -6.02
CA PRO A 12 -2.23 30.46 -4.76
C PRO A 12 -3.22 29.30 -4.79
N ALA A 13 -2.77 28.11 -4.38
CA ALA A 13 -3.59 26.90 -4.30
C ALA A 13 -4.95 27.14 -3.60
N ALA A 14 -5.00 28.11 -2.67
CA ALA A 14 -6.20 28.59 -1.99
C ALA A 14 -7.30 29.10 -2.95
N ASN A 15 -6.94 29.74 -4.07
CA ASN A 15 -7.91 30.26 -5.06
C ASN A 15 -8.54 29.12 -5.86
N VAL A 16 -7.79 28.06 -6.15
CA VAL A 16 -8.30 26.90 -6.88
C VAL A 16 -9.22 26.06 -6.00
N GLU A 17 -8.86 25.85 -4.73
CA GLU A 17 -9.69 25.10 -3.79
C GLU A 17 -10.99 25.85 -3.44
N SER A 18 -10.93 27.14 -3.13
CA SER A 18 -12.10 27.97 -2.86
C SER A 18 -13.04 28.05 -4.05
N TRP A 19 -12.49 28.13 -5.26
CA TRP A 19 -13.25 27.99 -6.49
C TRP A 19 -13.90 26.61 -6.61
N ALA A 20 -13.16 25.52 -6.41
CA ALA A 20 -13.72 24.16 -6.54
C ALA A 20 -14.90 23.92 -5.59
N ARG A 21 -14.88 24.54 -4.39
CA ARG A 21 -15.99 24.50 -3.42
C ARG A 21 -17.23 25.28 -3.86
N SER A 22 -17.05 26.37 -4.60
CA SER A 22 -18.12 27.31 -4.98
C SER A 22 -18.59 27.15 -6.44
N ALA A 23 -17.83 26.41 -7.26
CA ALA A 23 -18.09 26.24 -8.68
C ALA A 23 -19.43 25.53 -8.93
N THR A 24 -20.35 26.25 -9.58
CA THR A 24 -21.61 25.68 -10.08
C THR A 24 -21.49 25.38 -11.57
N GLY A 25 -21.96 24.20 -11.97
CA GLY A 25 -22.05 23.83 -13.37
C GLY A 25 -20.71 23.67 -14.11
N HIS A 26 -19.64 23.12 -13.52
CA HIS A 26 -18.43 22.64 -14.23
C HIS A 26 -17.75 23.63 -15.21
N VAL A 27 -17.96 24.94 -15.04
CA VAL A 27 -17.27 25.99 -15.81
C VAL A 27 -15.79 25.98 -15.42
N LEU A 28 -14.88 26.53 -16.24
CA LEU A 28 -13.48 26.71 -15.85
C LEU A 28 -13.27 28.04 -15.11
N PRO A 29 -12.34 28.10 -14.14
CA PRO A 29 -11.92 29.38 -13.59
C PRO A 29 -11.20 30.22 -14.66
N THR A 30 -11.32 31.54 -14.57
CA THR A 30 -10.79 32.47 -15.57
C THR A 30 -9.37 32.95 -15.25
N GLY A 31 -8.56 33.20 -16.27
CA GLY A 31 -7.24 33.81 -16.17
C GLY A 31 -6.18 32.84 -15.65
N ALA A 32 -5.24 33.32 -14.82
CA ALA A 32 -4.17 32.49 -14.26
C ALA A 32 -4.70 31.30 -13.42
N ASN A 33 -5.90 31.43 -12.84
CA ASN A 33 -6.55 30.36 -12.09
C ASN A 33 -6.99 29.19 -13.00
N GLY A 34 -7.30 29.45 -14.27
CA GLY A 34 -7.63 28.43 -15.27
C GLY A 34 -6.48 27.45 -15.52
N GLU A 35 -5.27 27.98 -15.72
CA GLU A 35 -4.07 27.17 -15.91
C GLU A 35 -3.70 26.39 -14.64
N ALA A 36 -3.77 27.04 -13.47
CA ALA A 36 -3.56 26.41 -12.18
C ALA A 36 -4.49 25.22 -11.95
N PHE A 37 -5.76 25.39 -12.34
CA PHE A 37 -6.76 24.34 -12.23
C PHE A 37 -6.44 23.17 -13.15
N VAL A 38 -6.12 23.40 -14.42
CA VAL A 38 -5.73 22.33 -15.36
C VAL A 38 -4.47 21.60 -14.88
N ARG A 39 -3.48 22.33 -14.35
CA ARG A 39 -2.30 21.73 -13.73
C ARG A 39 -2.69 20.83 -12.55
N SER A 40 -3.63 21.27 -11.72
CA SER A 40 -4.13 20.48 -10.58
C SER A 40 -4.81 19.20 -11.05
N LEU A 41 -5.54 19.21 -12.17
CA LEU A 41 -6.12 17.99 -12.77
C LEU A 41 -5.03 17.01 -13.26
N ALA A 42 -3.98 17.52 -13.90
CA ALA A 42 -2.86 16.70 -14.35
C ALA A 42 -2.12 16.07 -13.16
N GLN A 43 -1.82 16.87 -12.14
CA GLN A 43 -1.15 16.38 -10.93
C GLN A 43 -2.04 15.41 -10.13
N TRP A 44 -3.35 15.63 -10.07
CA TRP A 44 -4.29 14.65 -9.53
C TRP A 44 -4.26 13.33 -10.30
N THR A 45 -4.15 13.36 -11.62
CA THR A 45 -4.01 12.13 -12.42
C THR A 45 -2.74 11.36 -12.05
N LEU A 46 -1.62 12.07 -11.83
CA LEU A 46 -0.32 11.49 -11.50
C LEU A 46 -0.19 11.04 -10.04
N ASP A 47 -0.96 11.60 -9.11
CA ASP A 47 -1.00 11.17 -7.69
C ASP A 47 -1.81 9.85 -7.51
N TYR A 48 -1.89 9.00 -8.53
CA TYR A 48 -2.75 7.79 -8.58
C TYR A 48 -2.42 6.77 -7.51
N ALA A 49 -1.18 6.74 -7.00
CA ALA A 49 -0.76 5.85 -5.93
C ALA A 49 -1.56 6.07 -4.63
N GLN A 50 -2.19 7.23 -4.47
CA GLN A 50 -3.08 7.52 -3.34
C GLN A 50 -4.41 6.76 -3.35
N GLU A 51 -4.78 6.08 -4.44
CA GLU A 51 -5.93 5.17 -4.42
C GLU A 51 -5.62 3.85 -3.69
N GLY A 52 -4.33 3.53 -3.51
CA GLY A 52 -3.89 2.34 -2.79
C GLY A 52 -3.62 2.59 -1.30
N ASP A 53 -3.48 1.50 -0.55
CA ASP A 53 -3.22 1.51 0.89
C ASP A 53 -1.70 1.50 1.21
N GLY A 54 -0.85 1.54 0.18
CA GLY A 54 0.61 1.46 0.31
C GLY A 54 1.13 0.06 0.62
N LEU A 55 0.30 -0.96 0.41
CA LEU A 55 0.61 -2.38 0.61
C LEU A 55 1.35 -2.99 -0.60
N GLY A 56 1.38 -2.27 -1.73
CA GLY A 56 2.03 -2.72 -2.96
C GLY A 56 1.26 -3.84 -3.66
N PHE A 57 1.80 -4.33 -4.78
CA PHE A 57 1.22 -5.46 -5.48
C PHE A 57 1.28 -6.72 -4.61
N PRO A 58 0.22 -7.56 -4.54
CA PRO A 58 -1.00 -7.54 -5.37
C PRO A 58 -2.17 -6.75 -4.78
N PHE A 59 -2.01 -6.05 -3.66
CA PHE A 59 -3.08 -5.32 -2.96
C PHE A 59 -3.40 -3.99 -3.63
N ASP A 60 -2.37 -3.24 -3.98
CA ASP A 60 -2.47 -2.01 -4.77
C ASP A 60 -2.32 -2.33 -6.26
N ARG A 61 -3.05 -1.61 -7.12
CA ARG A 61 -2.99 -1.76 -8.57
C ARG A 61 -2.75 -0.40 -9.23
N PRO A 62 -1.57 0.21 -8.99
CA PRO A 62 -1.28 1.60 -9.35
C PRO A 62 -1.62 1.95 -10.80
N TYR A 63 -1.32 1.07 -11.75
CA TYR A 63 -1.59 1.33 -13.17
C TYR A 63 -3.08 1.19 -13.55
N LEU A 64 -3.84 0.35 -12.85
CA LEU A 64 -5.30 0.31 -13.01
C LEU A 64 -5.93 1.61 -12.52
N ASP A 65 -5.45 2.11 -11.39
CA ASP A 65 -5.94 3.35 -10.79
C ASP A 65 -5.52 4.56 -11.61
N PHE A 66 -4.29 4.57 -12.14
CA PHE A 66 -3.84 5.56 -13.13
C PHE A 66 -4.77 5.59 -14.36
N TYR A 67 -5.04 4.44 -14.97
CA TYR A 67 -5.96 4.35 -16.12
C TYR A 67 -7.37 4.88 -15.78
N ARG A 68 -7.91 4.53 -14.61
CA ARG A 68 -9.20 5.05 -14.13
C ARG A 68 -9.17 6.57 -13.95
N ARG A 69 -8.08 7.14 -13.40
CA ARG A 69 -7.91 8.59 -13.25
C ARG A 69 -7.81 9.30 -14.60
N CYS A 70 -7.07 8.77 -15.57
CA CYS A 70 -7.04 9.29 -16.95
C CYS A 70 -8.45 9.36 -17.55
N ARG A 71 -9.23 8.27 -17.44
CA ARG A 71 -10.61 8.23 -17.94
C ARG A 71 -11.52 9.23 -17.22
N THR A 72 -11.32 9.42 -15.92
CA THR A 72 -12.10 10.34 -15.09
C THR A 72 -11.83 11.79 -15.47
N ILE A 73 -10.55 12.19 -15.58
CA ILE A 73 -10.18 13.54 -15.99
C ILE A 73 -10.62 13.83 -17.42
N ARG A 74 -10.50 12.86 -18.35
CA ARG A 74 -10.96 13.09 -19.72
C ARG A 74 -12.45 13.40 -19.80
N ARG A 75 -13.27 12.72 -18.99
CA ARG A 75 -14.72 12.99 -18.87
C ARG A 75 -15.01 14.33 -18.22
N ALA A 76 -14.26 14.67 -17.17
CA ALA A 76 -14.37 15.99 -16.55
C ALA A 76 -14.00 17.11 -17.55
N ALA A 77 -12.97 16.88 -18.36
CA ALA A 77 -12.57 17.79 -19.43
C ALA A 77 -13.68 17.96 -20.49
N ASP A 78 -14.32 16.87 -20.92
CA ASP A 78 -15.47 16.93 -21.85
C ASP A 78 -16.61 17.79 -21.29
N ALA A 79 -16.95 17.63 -20.01
CA ALA A 79 -18.01 18.40 -19.36
C ALA A 79 -17.69 19.90 -19.32
N SER A 80 -16.44 20.26 -19.05
CA SER A 80 -16.00 21.66 -18.99
C SER A 80 -15.83 22.29 -20.38
N LEU A 81 -15.32 21.55 -21.37
CA LEU A 81 -15.09 22.07 -22.73
C LEU A 81 -16.38 22.38 -23.50
N ARG A 82 -17.52 21.84 -23.07
CA ARG A 82 -18.84 22.12 -23.65
C ARG A 82 -19.41 23.47 -23.23
N LYS A 83 -18.92 24.04 -22.15
CA LYS A 83 -19.43 25.29 -21.60
C LYS A 83 -18.63 26.46 -22.16
N GLU A 84 -19.31 27.54 -22.48
CA GLU A 84 -18.66 28.79 -22.82
C GLU A 84 -17.94 29.30 -21.56
N SER A 85 -16.61 29.30 -21.63
CA SER A 85 -15.75 29.92 -20.63
C SER A 85 -15.20 31.19 -21.27
N GLY A 86 -15.39 32.35 -20.62
CA GLY A 86 -14.85 33.64 -21.10
C GLY A 86 -13.31 33.74 -21.07
N ASP A 87 -12.61 32.66 -20.71
CA ASP A 87 -11.16 32.57 -20.72
C ASP A 87 -10.66 31.53 -21.73
N ASP A 88 -9.91 32.02 -22.74
CA ASP A 88 -9.29 31.17 -23.75
C ASP A 88 -8.10 30.39 -23.23
N ARG A 89 -7.40 30.85 -22.19
CA ARG A 89 -6.13 30.24 -21.74
C ARG A 89 -6.37 28.92 -21.00
N GLY A 90 -7.19 28.90 -19.95
CA GLY A 90 -7.54 27.65 -19.25
C GLY A 90 -8.19 26.63 -20.19
N ARG A 91 -9.02 27.09 -21.13
CA ARG A 91 -9.62 26.23 -22.17
C ARG A 91 -8.57 25.59 -23.07
N ARG A 92 -7.57 26.35 -23.56
CA ARG A 92 -6.47 25.82 -24.38
C ARG A 92 -5.64 24.77 -23.65
N GLU A 93 -5.31 25.01 -22.39
CA GLU A 93 -4.56 24.03 -21.58
C GLU A 93 -5.39 22.78 -21.31
N LEU A 94 -6.70 22.90 -21.07
CA LEU A 94 -7.57 21.74 -20.90
C LEU A 94 -7.68 20.92 -22.19
N LEU A 95 -7.76 21.57 -23.36
CA LEU A 95 -7.69 20.90 -24.66
C LEU A 95 -6.36 20.15 -24.82
N ARG A 96 -5.24 20.74 -24.42
CA ARG A 96 -3.92 20.11 -24.46
C ARG A 96 -3.87 18.88 -23.55
N LEU A 97 -4.35 18.99 -22.33
CA LEU A 97 -4.45 17.86 -21.39
C LEU A 97 -5.33 16.75 -21.98
N ALA A 98 -6.47 17.07 -22.56
CA ALA A 98 -7.35 16.09 -23.18
C ALA A 98 -6.65 15.35 -24.34
N ARG A 99 -5.90 16.04 -25.20
CA ARG A 99 -5.10 15.42 -26.27
C ARG A 99 -4.00 14.50 -25.74
N ILE A 100 -3.38 14.82 -24.60
CA ILE A 100 -2.38 13.96 -23.96
C ILE A 100 -3.03 12.67 -23.44
N LEU A 101 -4.28 12.73 -22.98
CA LEU A 101 -5.02 11.58 -22.48
C LEU A 101 -5.62 10.70 -23.58
N ASP A 102 -5.93 11.27 -24.75
CA ASP A 102 -6.60 10.56 -25.85
C ASP A 102 -5.88 9.29 -26.32
N PRO A 103 -4.55 9.22 -26.48
CA PRO A 103 -3.86 7.99 -26.85
C PRO A 103 -4.10 6.84 -25.86
N VAL A 104 -4.09 7.15 -24.55
CA VAL A 104 -4.34 6.15 -23.48
C VAL A 104 -5.78 5.64 -23.54
N LEU A 105 -6.73 6.48 -23.94
CA LEU A 105 -8.16 6.15 -23.92
C LEU A 105 -8.68 5.59 -25.25
N SER A 106 -7.96 5.86 -26.35
CA SER A 106 -8.25 5.36 -27.69
C SER A 106 -7.65 3.98 -27.95
N ASP A 107 -6.70 3.55 -27.11
CA ASP A 107 -6.17 2.20 -27.14
C ASP A 107 -7.29 1.17 -26.89
N ARG A 108 -7.47 0.25 -27.84
CA ARG A 108 -8.55 -0.74 -27.80
C ARG A 108 -8.30 -1.85 -26.79
N ALA A 109 -7.06 -2.13 -26.43
CA ALA A 109 -6.69 -3.19 -25.50
C ALA A 109 -6.85 -2.75 -24.04
N PHE A 110 -6.57 -1.48 -23.71
CA PHE A 110 -6.62 -0.98 -22.33
C PHE A 110 -7.96 -1.19 -21.61
N PRO A 111 -9.14 -0.90 -22.21
CA PRO A 111 -10.42 -1.17 -21.56
C PRO A 111 -10.61 -2.64 -21.19
N GLU A 112 -10.19 -3.55 -22.08
CA GLU A 112 -10.30 -4.99 -21.86
C GLU A 112 -9.36 -5.45 -20.73
N VAL A 113 -8.10 -5.03 -20.77
CA VAL A 113 -7.09 -5.34 -19.75
C VAL A 113 -7.52 -4.78 -18.39
N ALA A 114 -7.98 -3.53 -18.34
CA ALA A 114 -8.45 -2.90 -17.10
C ALA A 114 -9.67 -3.63 -16.53
N ALA A 115 -10.62 -4.03 -17.38
CA ALA A 115 -11.79 -4.79 -16.96
C ALA A 115 -11.40 -6.18 -16.43
N ARG A 116 -10.47 -6.87 -17.10
CA ARG A 116 -9.92 -8.15 -16.63
C ARG A 116 -9.23 -8.02 -15.28
N LEU A 117 -8.32 -7.04 -15.15
CA LEU A 117 -7.60 -6.81 -13.90
C LEU A 117 -8.56 -6.44 -12.76
N ALA A 118 -9.57 -5.62 -13.03
CA ALA A 118 -10.60 -5.29 -12.04
C ALA A 118 -11.41 -6.51 -11.59
N ARG A 119 -11.81 -7.40 -12.52
CA ARG A 119 -12.52 -8.64 -12.18
C ARG A 119 -11.65 -9.57 -11.33
N ARG A 120 -10.38 -9.77 -11.72
CA ARG A 120 -9.43 -10.62 -10.96
C ARG A 120 -9.11 -10.02 -9.59
N ALA A 121 -8.90 -8.71 -9.49
CA ALA A 121 -8.70 -8.01 -8.22
C ALA A 121 -9.92 -8.16 -7.29
N ASN A 122 -11.13 -8.05 -7.81
CA ASN A 122 -12.36 -8.27 -7.05
C ASN A 122 -12.51 -9.73 -6.57
N LEU A 123 -12.10 -10.71 -7.37
CA LEU A 123 -12.07 -12.12 -6.94
C LEU A 123 -11.05 -12.33 -5.80
N PHE A 124 -9.86 -11.77 -5.94
CA PHE A 124 -8.83 -11.78 -4.89
C PHE A 124 -9.32 -11.12 -3.60
N GLU A 125 -10.03 -10.00 -3.70
CA GLU A 125 -10.58 -9.31 -2.53
C GLU A 125 -11.67 -10.12 -1.83
N GLN A 126 -12.56 -10.80 -2.58
CA GLN A 126 -13.53 -11.72 -1.98
C GLN A 126 -12.85 -12.88 -1.24
N LEU A 127 -11.77 -13.45 -1.81
CA LEU A 127 -10.98 -14.46 -1.11
C LEU A 127 -10.36 -13.89 0.17
N ARG A 128 -9.80 -12.68 0.09
CA ARG A 128 -9.21 -11.99 1.26
C ARG A 128 -10.26 -11.75 2.34
N GLN A 129 -11.46 -11.31 2.00
CA GLN A 129 -12.59 -11.15 2.93
C GLN A 129 -13.04 -12.47 3.54
N ALA A 130 -13.01 -13.57 2.79
CA ALA A 130 -13.29 -14.89 3.34
C ALA A 130 -12.19 -15.34 4.33
N LEU A 131 -10.93 -15.04 4.03
CA LEU A 131 -9.76 -15.34 4.87
C LEU A 131 -9.61 -14.40 6.08
N ARG A 132 -10.17 -13.19 6.00
CA ARG A 132 -10.02 -12.11 6.97
C ARG A 132 -11.37 -11.45 7.20
N LEU A 133 -11.90 -11.56 8.42
CA LEU A 133 -13.19 -10.97 8.79
C LEU A 133 -13.26 -9.44 8.64
N HIS A 134 -12.13 -8.74 8.43
CA HIS A 134 -12.06 -7.28 8.40
C HIS A 134 -11.32 -6.74 7.15
N PRO A 135 -11.96 -5.83 6.37
CA PRO A 135 -11.35 -5.21 5.18
C PRO A 135 -9.99 -4.56 5.45
N ASP A 136 -9.87 -3.90 6.61
CA ASP A 136 -8.71 -3.08 6.98
C ASP A 136 -7.52 -3.90 7.50
N GLY A 137 -7.64 -5.23 7.59
CA GLY A 137 -6.60 -6.09 8.14
C GLY A 137 -6.33 -5.88 9.64
N LYS A 138 -7.10 -5.02 10.31
CA LYS A 138 -7.09 -4.83 11.76
C LYS A 138 -8.11 -5.79 12.36
N PRO A 139 -7.76 -6.61 13.37
CA PRO A 139 -8.77 -7.32 14.14
C PRO A 139 -9.75 -6.32 14.77
N ALA A 140 -11.02 -6.71 14.92
CA ALA A 140 -12.01 -5.93 15.65
C ALA A 140 -11.50 -5.62 17.06
N GLY A 141 -10.98 -4.41 17.25
CA GLY A 141 -10.25 -4.05 18.46
C GLY A 141 -8.94 -4.82 18.59
N ALA A 142 -7.86 -4.14 18.93
CA ALA A 142 -6.67 -4.77 19.50
C ALA A 142 -6.96 -5.27 20.94
N THR A 143 -8.14 -5.85 21.16
CA THR A 143 -8.49 -6.51 22.40
C THR A 143 -7.84 -7.89 22.31
N ILE A 144 -7.00 -8.21 23.29
CA ILE A 144 -6.48 -9.56 23.47
C ILE A 144 -7.69 -10.47 23.61
N LEU A 145 -8.10 -11.13 22.53
CA LEU A 145 -9.17 -12.10 22.58
C LEU A 145 -8.73 -13.22 23.50
N SER A 146 -9.64 -13.69 24.35
CA SER A 146 -9.38 -14.92 25.08
C SER A 146 -9.11 -16.05 24.07
N PRO A 147 -8.30 -17.06 24.43
CA PRO A 147 -8.01 -18.17 23.52
C PRO A 147 -9.24 -18.87 22.94
N SER A 148 -10.33 -18.92 23.72
CA SER A 148 -11.61 -19.50 23.29
C SER A 148 -12.32 -18.65 22.22
N LEU A 149 -12.34 -17.32 22.38
CA LEU A 149 -12.91 -16.40 21.39
C LEU A 149 -12.11 -16.42 20.09
N ALA A 150 -10.78 -16.46 20.18
CA ALA A 150 -9.92 -16.53 19.00
C ALA A 150 -10.07 -17.86 18.25
N ALA A 151 -10.29 -18.98 18.97
CA ALA A 151 -10.61 -20.27 18.36
C ALA A 151 -11.99 -20.28 17.69
N ALA A 152 -12.99 -19.60 18.26
CA ALA A 152 -14.31 -19.44 17.65
C ALA A 152 -14.23 -18.60 16.36
N GLU A 153 -13.48 -17.49 16.38
CA GLU A 153 -13.23 -16.66 15.19
C GLU A 153 -12.61 -17.50 14.06
N LEU A 154 -11.63 -18.35 14.38
CA LEU A 154 -11.00 -19.24 13.41
C LEU A 154 -12.01 -20.21 12.76
N GLN A 155 -12.93 -20.77 13.55
CA GLN A 155 -14.01 -21.60 13.01
C GLN A 155 -14.93 -20.82 12.07
N ASP A 156 -15.22 -19.55 12.38
CA ASP A 156 -16.04 -18.70 11.53
C ASP A 156 -15.34 -18.34 10.22
N VAL A 157 -14.03 -18.08 10.25
CA VAL A 157 -13.20 -17.89 9.06
C VAL A 157 -13.20 -19.14 8.19
N ARG A 158 -13.01 -20.33 8.80
CA ARG A 158 -13.08 -21.60 8.07
C ARG A 158 -14.42 -21.77 7.36
N ARG A 159 -15.52 -21.55 8.06
CA ARG A 159 -16.88 -21.60 7.48
C ARG A 159 -17.06 -20.55 6.37
N ALA A 160 -16.46 -19.37 6.50
CA ALA A 160 -16.51 -18.33 5.46
C ALA A 160 -15.78 -18.76 4.19
N VAL A 161 -14.60 -19.38 4.32
CA VAL A 161 -13.85 -19.95 3.20
C VAL A 161 -14.60 -21.10 2.55
N GLU A 162 -15.17 -22.02 3.32
CA GLU A 162 -15.99 -23.12 2.80
C GLU A 162 -17.26 -22.61 2.07
N ARG A 163 -17.89 -21.55 2.58
CA ARG A 163 -18.99 -20.86 1.88
C ARG A 163 -18.52 -20.24 0.58
N PHE A 164 -17.40 -19.51 0.61
CA PHE A 164 -16.83 -18.86 -0.55
C PHE A 164 -16.46 -19.87 -1.65
N GLU A 165 -15.82 -20.99 -1.28
CA GLU A 165 -15.49 -22.07 -2.20
C GLU A 165 -16.75 -22.64 -2.88
N ARG A 166 -17.80 -22.93 -2.10
CA ARG A 166 -19.09 -23.39 -2.66
C ARG A 166 -19.71 -22.37 -3.62
N VAL A 167 -19.65 -21.09 -3.29
CA VAL A 167 -20.12 -20.01 -4.17
C VAL A 167 -19.30 -19.95 -5.45
N LEU A 168 -17.97 -20.07 -5.37
CA LEU A 168 -17.11 -20.09 -6.55
C LEU A 168 -17.40 -21.29 -7.45
N ARG A 169 -17.54 -22.50 -6.90
CA ARG A 169 -17.88 -23.70 -7.67
C ARG A 169 -19.21 -23.56 -8.41
N ARG A 170 -20.21 -22.91 -7.80
CA ARG A 170 -21.52 -22.62 -8.44
C ARG A 170 -21.43 -21.51 -9.49
N ARG A 171 -20.63 -20.47 -9.23
CA ARG A 171 -20.47 -19.32 -10.14
C ARG A 171 -19.55 -19.62 -11.32
N ARG A 172 -18.71 -20.66 -11.19
CA ARG A 172 -17.74 -21.06 -12.20
C ARG A 172 -18.44 -21.27 -13.55
N PRO A 173 -18.10 -20.48 -14.59
CA PRO A 173 -18.69 -20.65 -15.90
C PRO A 173 -18.39 -22.03 -16.51
N GLU A 174 -19.34 -22.57 -17.24
CA GLU A 174 -19.12 -23.72 -18.12
C GLU A 174 -18.19 -23.37 -19.28
N ARG A 175 -17.84 -24.34 -20.12
CA ARG A 175 -16.98 -24.08 -21.29
C ARG A 175 -17.66 -23.08 -22.22
N GLY A 176 -16.96 -21.98 -22.55
CA GLY A 176 -17.53 -20.90 -23.36
C GLY A 176 -16.68 -19.62 -23.32
N PRO A 177 -17.25 -18.47 -23.75
CA PRO A 177 -16.52 -17.22 -23.94
C PRO A 177 -15.99 -16.59 -22.65
N ALA A 178 -16.48 -17.01 -21.48
CA ALA A 178 -16.05 -16.52 -20.17
C ALA A 178 -14.74 -17.19 -19.67
N GLN A 179 -13.78 -17.41 -20.57
CA GLN A 179 -12.54 -18.15 -20.28
C GLN A 179 -11.72 -17.49 -19.15
N ASP A 180 -11.56 -16.17 -19.17
CA ASP A 180 -10.82 -15.40 -18.15
C ASP A 180 -11.41 -15.57 -16.74
N ALA A 181 -12.73 -15.51 -16.62
CA ALA A 181 -13.40 -15.66 -15.32
C ALA A 181 -13.28 -17.11 -14.80
N ARG A 182 -13.37 -18.09 -15.70
CA ARG A 182 -13.18 -19.51 -15.37
C ARG A 182 -11.76 -19.76 -14.88
N GLU A 183 -10.75 -19.31 -15.62
CA GLU A 183 -9.34 -19.45 -15.27
C GLU A 183 -9.03 -18.79 -13.91
N ALA A 184 -9.53 -17.59 -13.67
CA ALA A 184 -9.34 -16.90 -12.40
C ALA A 184 -9.96 -17.67 -11.22
N ILE A 185 -11.16 -18.25 -11.41
CA ILE A 185 -11.81 -19.10 -10.40
C ILE A 185 -11.03 -20.40 -10.19
N ASP A 186 -10.57 -21.03 -11.27
CA ASP A 186 -9.78 -22.27 -11.23
C ASP A 186 -8.52 -22.10 -10.41
N ILE A 187 -7.78 -21.00 -10.62
CA ILE A 187 -6.58 -20.67 -9.84
C ILE A 187 -6.90 -20.58 -8.34
N VAL A 188 -7.99 -19.91 -7.97
CA VAL A 188 -8.38 -19.77 -6.55
C VAL A 188 -8.76 -21.12 -5.95
N LEU A 189 -9.57 -21.92 -6.65
CA LEU A 189 -10.00 -23.23 -6.18
C LEU A 189 -8.81 -24.19 -6.02
N ASP A 190 -7.91 -24.22 -7.00
CA ASP A 190 -6.69 -25.03 -6.97
C ASP A 190 -5.76 -24.63 -5.82
N HIS A 191 -5.57 -23.34 -5.55
CA HIS A 191 -4.81 -22.91 -4.37
C HIS A 191 -5.49 -23.26 -3.04
N LEU A 192 -6.82 -23.16 -2.95
CA LEU A 192 -7.56 -23.59 -1.76
C LEU A 192 -7.46 -25.10 -1.55
N GLU A 193 -7.46 -25.89 -2.61
CA GLU A 193 -7.25 -27.35 -2.54
C GLU A 193 -5.82 -27.68 -2.10
N ARG A 194 -4.81 -27.10 -2.76
CA ARG A 194 -3.39 -27.36 -2.48
C ARG A 194 -2.94 -26.90 -1.10
N HIS A 195 -3.43 -25.77 -0.61
CA HIS A 195 -2.93 -25.13 0.62
C HIS A 195 -3.96 -25.04 1.74
N GLY A 196 -5.21 -25.45 1.52
CA GLY A 196 -6.31 -25.29 2.48
C GLY A 196 -6.04 -25.94 3.84
N GLY A 197 -5.37 -27.10 3.86
CA GLY A 197 -4.99 -27.76 5.12
C GLY A 197 -4.05 -26.91 6.00
N SER A 198 -3.16 -26.13 5.40
CA SER A 198 -2.17 -25.30 6.11
C SER A 198 -2.76 -24.01 6.68
N LEU A 199 -3.94 -23.58 6.23
CA LEU A 199 -4.57 -22.34 6.70
C LEU A 199 -4.95 -22.39 8.18
N TRP A 200 -5.11 -23.58 8.75
CA TRP A 200 -5.71 -23.77 10.09
C TRP A 200 -4.72 -24.21 11.17
N GLY A 201 -3.46 -24.46 10.83
CA GLY A 201 -2.45 -25.02 11.75
C GLY A 201 -1.99 -24.09 12.89
N HIS A 202 -2.49 -22.86 12.93
CA HIS A 202 -2.06 -21.84 13.89
C HIS A 202 -2.80 -21.92 15.23
N ALA A 203 -3.86 -22.73 15.36
CA ALA A 203 -4.49 -23.04 16.64
C ALA A 203 -3.88 -24.32 17.23
N ILE A 204 -2.90 -24.16 18.12
CA ILE A 204 -2.14 -25.25 18.73
C ILE A 204 -2.81 -25.64 20.05
N ARG A 205 -3.25 -26.90 20.17
CA ARG A 205 -3.71 -27.43 21.46
C ARG A 205 -2.51 -27.77 22.33
N LEU A 206 -2.46 -27.22 23.54
CA LEU A 206 -1.40 -27.51 24.48
C LEU A 206 -1.75 -28.72 25.35
N PRO A 207 -0.79 -29.60 25.67
CA PRO A 207 -0.99 -30.68 26.63
C PRO A 207 -1.29 -30.10 28.02
N LYS A 208 -2.00 -30.87 28.87
CA LYS A 208 -2.35 -30.44 30.24
C LYS A 208 -1.11 -30.07 31.06
N GLU A 209 0.00 -30.77 30.83
CA GLU A 209 1.30 -30.54 31.46
C GLU A 209 1.90 -29.16 31.14
N ALA A 210 1.58 -28.60 29.96
CA ALA A 210 2.02 -27.27 29.53
C ALA A 210 0.97 -26.17 29.80
N GLY A 211 0.07 -26.39 30.77
CA GLY A 211 -1.01 -25.47 31.13
C GLY A 211 -2.33 -25.69 30.37
N GLY A 212 -2.37 -26.63 29.42
CA GLY A 212 -3.57 -26.95 28.65
C GLY A 212 -4.08 -25.80 27.78
N GLY A 213 -5.25 -25.99 27.17
CA GLY A 213 -5.92 -24.96 26.37
C GLY A 213 -5.42 -24.87 24.92
N ILE A 214 -5.65 -23.72 24.29
CA ILE A 214 -5.31 -23.44 22.89
C ILE A 214 -4.37 -22.24 22.85
N ARG A 215 -3.24 -22.39 22.17
CA ARG A 215 -2.33 -21.29 21.82
C ARG A 215 -2.54 -20.93 20.36
N LEU A 216 -2.91 -19.68 20.10
CA LEU A 216 -3.03 -19.17 18.74
C LEU A 216 -1.70 -18.52 18.31
N VAL A 217 -1.20 -18.90 17.14
CA VAL A 217 -0.10 -18.26 16.44
C VAL A 217 -0.69 -17.30 15.39
N ASP A 218 0.04 -16.23 15.07
CA ASP A 218 -0.38 -15.33 14.01
C ASP A 218 -0.50 -16.05 12.66
N ARG A 219 -1.58 -15.76 11.94
CA ARG A 219 -1.87 -16.30 10.60
C ARG A 219 -0.91 -15.79 9.53
N THR A 220 -0.23 -14.67 9.80
CA THR A 220 0.73 -14.05 8.88
C THR A 220 2.05 -13.82 9.59
N ASN A 221 3.12 -13.73 8.82
CA ASN A 221 4.46 -13.39 9.30
C ASN A 221 4.64 -11.89 9.58
N ASN A 222 3.57 -11.08 9.59
CA ASN A 222 3.66 -9.61 9.73
C ASN A 222 4.43 -9.18 10.99
N ALA A 223 4.27 -9.90 12.11
CA ALA A 223 5.00 -9.62 13.33
C ALA A 223 6.52 -9.84 13.14
N LEU A 224 6.90 -10.95 12.51
CA LEU A 224 8.28 -11.28 12.18
C LEU A 224 8.86 -10.29 11.16
N GLU A 225 8.12 -9.96 10.11
CA GLU A 225 8.54 -8.98 9.11
C GLU A 225 8.76 -7.60 9.72
N ASN A 226 7.85 -7.13 10.59
CA ASN A 226 8.00 -5.87 11.29
C ASN A 226 9.17 -5.89 12.28
N PHE A 227 9.42 -7.02 12.92
CA PHE A 227 10.60 -7.23 13.75
C PHE A 227 11.89 -7.11 12.92
N PHE A 228 12.04 -7.90 11.86
CA PHE A 228 13.21 -7.85 10.97
C PHE A 228 13.35 -6.49 10.29
N ARG A 229 12.25 -5.80 9.96
CA ARG A 229 12.28 -4.44 9.41
C ARG A 229 12.88 -3.46 10.40
N ARG A 230 12.48 -3.51 11.68
CA ARG A 230 13.04 -2.66 12.73
C ARG A 230 14.52 -2.94 12.96
N MET A 231 14.89 -4.22 13.02
CA MET A 231 16.30 -4.63 13.13
C MET A 231 17.13 -4.09 11.97
N LYS A 232 16.68 -4.30 10.72
CA LYS A 232 17.33 -3.74 9.53
C LYS A 232 17.40 -2.22 9.58
N GLN A 233 16.34 -1.53 10.00
CA GLN A 233 16.35 -0.08 10.14
C GLN A 233 17.38 0.40 11.17
N GLY A 234 17.51 -0.29 12.30
CA GLY A 234 18.55 -0.03 13.30
C GLY A 234 19.95 -0.20 12.69
N GLU A 235 20.18 -1.30 11.98
CA GLU A 235 21.45 -1.56 11.32
C GLU A 235 21.79 -0.55 10.23
N ARG A 236 20.81 -0.10 9.43
CA ARG A 236 21.04 0.98 8.47
C ARG A 236 21.39 2.30 9.14
N ARG A 237 20.81 2.59 10.31
CA ARG A 237 21.15 3.81 11.08
C ARG A 237 22.53 3.74 11.70
N ARG A 238 22.94 2.56 12.18
CA ARG A 238 24.25 2.33 12.78
C ARG A 238 25.38 2.33 11.75
N SER A 239 25.19 1.65 10.62
CA SER A 239 26.22 1.43 9.60
C SER A 239 26.17 2.43 8.43
N GLY A 240 25.04 3.11 8.21
CA GLY A 240 24.79 3.94 7.03
C GLY A 240 24.53 3.15 5.72
N ARG A 241 24.71 1.82 5.72
CA ARG A 241 24.64 1.00 4.50
C ARG A 241 23.22 0.67 4.10
N LYS A 242 22.95 0.69 2.79
CA LYS A 242 21.63 0.30 2.22
C LYS A 242 21.43 -1.21 2.19
N VAL A 243 22.47 -1.94 1.76
CA VAL A 243 22.52 -3.40 1.66
C VAL A 243 23.15 -3.95 2.93
N LEU A 244 22.46 -4.88 3.59
CA LEU A 244 22.83 -5.39 4.93
C LEU A 244 23.03 -6.91 4.95
N THR A 245 23.13 -7.55 3.79
CA THR A 245 23.19 -9.03 3.69
C THR A 245 24.35 -9.59 4.49
N TYR A 246 25.56 -9.08 4.25
CA TYR A 246 26.76 -9.48 4.97
C TYR A 246 26.65 -9.22 6.47
N ASP A 247 26.13 -8.05 6.87
CA ASP A 247 25.99 -7.71 8.28
C ASP A 247 25.09 -8.70 9.03
N PHE A 248 23.98 -9.13 8.41
CA PHE A 248 23.06 -10.10 9.00
C PHE A 248 23.58 -11.54 8.94
N GLU A 249 24.37 -11.91 7.93
CA GLU A 249 25.02 -13.22 7.85
C GLU A 249 26.08 -13.42 8.95
N GLN A 250 26.71 -12.32 9.39
CA GLN A 250 27.70 -12.33 10.47
C GLN A 250 27.08 -12.25 11.88
N LEU A 251 25.76 -12.01 12.00
CA LEU A 251 25.13 -11.96 13.32
C LEU A 251 25.06 -13.36 13.93
N PRO A 252 25.35 -13.51 15.24
CA PRO A 252 25.15 -14.78 15.92
C PRO A 252 23.66 -15.13 15.92
N ALA A 253 23.35 -16.44 15.96
CA ALA A 253 21.95 -16.92 15.94
C ALA A 253 21.08 -16.29 17.04
N GLY A 254 21.68 -15.94 18.18
CA GLY A 254 21.03 -15.29 19.31
C GLY A 254 20.83 -13.77 19.18
N ALA A 255 21.35 -13.09 18.14
CA ALA A 255 21.30 -11.63 18.04
C ALA A 255 19.87 -11.06 18.11
N ALA A 256 18.89 -11.80 17.57
CA ALA A 256 17.49 -11.42 17.64
C ALA A 256 16.92 -11.40 19.07
N LEU A 257 17.47 -12.21 19.98
CA LEU A 257 17.02 -12.30 21.37
C LEU A 257 17.41 -11.07 22.19
N VAL A 258 18.45 -10.33 21.78
CA VAL A 258 18.85 -9.08 22.44
C VAL A 258 17.71 -8.07 22.45
N ALA A 259 16.86 -8.06 21.42
CA ALA A 259 15.68 -7.19 21.37
C ALA A 259 14.67 -7.47 22.49
N ASN A 260 14.70 -8.67 23.10
CA ASN A 260 13.84 -9.02 24.23
C ASN A 260 14.27 -8.34 25.53
N LEU A 261 15.49 -7.78 25.63
CA LEU A 261 15.92 -6.99 26.79
C LEU A 261 15.08 -5.73 27.01
N ALA A 262 14.31 -5.30 26.00
CA ALA A 262 13.32 -4.23 26.15
C ALA A 262 12.03 -4.70 26.89
N ARG A 263 11.89 -5.99 27.18
CA ARG A 263 10.73 -6.56 27.87
C ARG A 263 11.06 -6.86 29.34
N PRO A 264 10.34 -6.27 30.31
CA PRO A 264 10.65 -6.47 31.73
C PRO A 264 10.54 -7.93 32.19
N ASP A 265 9.54 -8.67 31.70
CA ASP A 265 9.34 -10.08 32.01
C ASP A 265 10.54 -10.95 31.57
N TYR A 266 11.08 -10.67 30.39
CA TYR A 266 12.26 -11.36 29.89
C TYR A 266 13.52 -11.02 30.70
N VAL A 267 13.71 -9.74 31.05
CA VAL A 267 14.85 -9.30 31.87
C VAL A 267 14.80 -9.93 33.26
N GLU A 268 13.62 -9.98 33.88
CA GLU A 268 13.42 -10.60 35.19
C GLU A 268 13.84 -12.08 35.18
N ILE A 269 13.41 -12.83 34.16
CA ILE A 269 13.78 -14.24 33.97
C ILE A 269 15.29 -14.41 33.71
N LEU A 270 15.89 -13.51 32.92
CA LEU A 270 17.28 -13.65 32.48
C LEU A 270 18.29 -13.28 33.56
N CYS A 271 18.15 -12.10 34.17
CA CYS A 271 19.13 -11.55 35.11
C CYS A 271 18.49 -10.76 36.27
N GLY A 272 17.17 -10.84 36.44
CA GLY A 272 16.41 -10.08 37.45
C GLY A 272 16.21 -8.61 37.09
N SER A 273 17.30 -7.89 36.82
CA SER A 273 17.28 -6.50 36.35
C SER A 273 18.40 -6.22 35.35
N LEU A 274 18.25 -5.17 34.53
CA LEU A 274 19.30 -4.76 33.59
C LEU A 274 20.60 -4.35 34.29
N ASP A 275 20.52 -3.82 35.52
CA ASP A 275 21.69 -3.43 36.31
C ASP A 275 22.55 -4.63 36.71
N ARG A 276 21.94 -5.83 36.79
CA ARG A 276 22.61 -7.09 37.11
C ARG A 276 23.06 -7.88 35.88
N LEU A 277 22.81 -7.35 34.68
CA LEU A 277 23.26 -7.97 33.44
C LEU A 277 24.80 -8.20 33.40
N PRO A 278 25.66 -7.27 33.89
CA PRO A 278 27.09 -7.53 33.97
C PRO A 278 27.47 -8.70 34.89
N GLU A 279 26.75 -8.88 36.00
CA GLU A 279 26.96 -10.01 36.93
C GLU A 279 26.60 -11.34 36.23
N ALA A 280 25.47 -11.39 35.53
CA ALA A 280 25.03 -12.56 34.78
C ALA A 280 26.02 -12.93 33.66
N PHE A 281 26.57 -11.94 32.94
CA PHE A 281 27.66 -12.19 31.99
C PHE A 281 28.91 -12.71 32.69
N ALA A 282 29.31 -12.15 33.83
CA ALA A 282 30.47 -12.60 34.56
C ALA A 282 30.33 -14.05 35.07
N GLU A 283 29.13 -14.48 35.46
CA GLU A 283 28.82 -15.87 35.85
C GLU A 283 28.87 -16.84 34.66
N LEU A 284 28.33 -16.45 33.50
CA LEU A 284 28.41 -17.24 32.27
C LEU A 284 29.86 -17.35 31.77
N ASP A 285 30.58 -16.23 31.75
CA ASP A 285 31.99 -16.18 31.40
C ASP A 285 32.83 -16.98 32.40
N ALA A 286 32.45 -17.05 33.69
CA ALA A 286 33.17 -17.87 34.67
C ALA A 286 33.12 -19.37 34.31
N ALA A 287 32.08 -19.83 33.60
CA ALA A 287 32.00 -21.20 33.09
C ALA A 287 32.72 -21.41 31.75
N GLN A 288 32.94 -20.34 30.96
CA GLN A 288 33.61 -20.37 29.65
C GLN A 288 35.10 -19.94 29.68
N ARG A 289 35.56 -19.30 30.76
CA ARG A 289 36.97 -18.88 30.97
C ARG A 289 37.96 -20.04 31.06
N ASP A 290 37.49 -21.27 31.27
CA ASP A 290 38.36 -22.45 31.26
C ASP A 290 38.71 -22.94 29.85
N GLU A 291 38.02 -22.48 28.78
CA GLU A 291 38.23 -22.98 27.40
C GLU A 291 38.82 -21.95 26.41
N ASP A 292 38.57 -20.64 26.53
CA ASP A 292 38.82 -19.68 25.42
C ASP A 292 39.98 -18.67 25.64
N PHE A 293 41.13 -19.11 26.16
CA PHE A 293 42.37 -18.30 26.17
C PHE A 293 43.16 -18.33 24.84
N ALA A 294 42.49 -18.36 23.68
CA ALA A 294 43.15 -18.26 22.38
C ALA A 294 42.36 -17.40 21.37
N ALA A 295 42.97 -16.25 21.06
CA ALA A 295 42.77 -15.38 19.91
C ALA A 295 41.66 -14.31 19.98
N CYS A 296 42.09 -13.07 20.23
CA CYS A 296 41.45 -11.87 19.71
C CYS A 296 42.54 -10.84 19.36
N GLU A 297 42.54 -10.34 18.13
CA GLU A 297 43.21 -9.10 17.73
C GLU A 297 42.24 -8.35 16.78
N PRO A 298 42.06 -7.02 16.92
CA PRO A 298 41.08 -6.26 16.15
C PRO A 298 41.73 -5.55 14.95
N GLU A 299 41.04 -5.49 13.81
CA GLU A 299 41.40 -4.58 12.72
C GLU A 299 40.29 -3.58 12.40
N ALA A 300 40.72 -2.32 12.24
CA ALA A 300 39.89 -1.17 11.94
C ALA A 300 39.69 -1.02 10.43
N ILE A 301 38.45 -0.70 10.01
CA ILE A 301 38.14 -0.38 8.61
C ILE A 301 37.33 0.92 8.56
N SER A 302 37.80 1.87 7.75
CA SER A 302 37.14 3.13 7.40
C SER A 302 36.26 2.99 6.15
N PHE A 303 35.25 3.86 6.00
CA PHE A 303 34.45 3.96 4.77
C PHE A 303 34.15 5.44 4.43
N PRO A 304 34.07 5.79 3.12
CA PRO A 304 33.62 7.10 2.67
C PRO A 304 32.10 7.20 2.50
N ASP A 305 31.68 8.46 2.47
CA ASP A 305 30.33 9.04 2.34
C ASP A 305 29.77 8.94 0.92
N GLU A 306 28.44 8.91 0.77
CA GLU A 306 27.68 9.89 -0.05
C GLU A 306 26.18 9.58 -0.21
N ASP A 307 25.43 10.69 -0.08
CA ASP A 307 24.01 10.93 -0.30
C ASP A 307 23.54 10.79 -1.77
N ALA A 308 22.22 10.61 -1.97
CA ALA A 308 21.38 11.55 -2.73
C ALA A 308 19.93 11.05 -2.95
N LEU A 309 19.00 11.72 -2.25
CA LEU A 309 17.83 12.45 -2.75
C LEU A 309 16.90 11.83 -3.81
N SER A 310 15.64 11.62 -3.42
CA SER A 310 14.47 11.66 -4.32
C SER A 310 13.57 12.84 -3.91
N ARG A 311 13.49 13.87 -4.76
CA ARG A 311 12.67 15.08 -4.52
C ARG A 311 11.19 14.77 -4.75
N SER A 312 10.38 14.93 -3.70
CA SER A 312 8.91 14.84 -3.73
C SER A 312 8.27 16.16 -4.20
N MET A 313 7.05 16.08 -4.76
CA MET A 313 6.18 17.21 -5.12
C MET A 313 6.08 18.30 -4.03
N PRO A 314 5.92 19.59 -4.39
CA PRO A 314 5.74 20.68 -3.42
C PRO A 314 4.52 20.47 -2.50
N TYR A 315 4.66 20.81 -1.21
CA TYR A 315 3.63 20.59 -0.18
C TYR A 315 2.28 21.26 -0.49
N GLN A 316 2.30 22.48 -1.03
CA GLN A 316 1.09 23.25 -1.34
C GLN A 316 0.25 22.59 -2.45
N ASP A 317 0.90 22.05 -3.48
CA ASP A 317 0.23 21.28 -4.54
C ASP A 317 -0.37 19.99 -3.97
N ARG A 318 0.34 19.31 -3.07
CA ARG A 318 -0.12 18.09 -2.42
C ARG A 318 -1.39 18.32 -1.59
N ALA A 319 -1.50 19.44 -0.88
CA ALA A 319 -2.69 19.79 -0.11
C ALA A 319 -3.91 20.01 -1.02
N LEU A 320 -3.73 20.76 -2.11
CA LEU A 320 -4.80 21.05 -3.07
C LEU A 320 -5.30 19.80 -3.79
N ILE A 321 -4.37 19.00 -4.35
CA ILE A 321 -4.69 17.79 -5.13
C ILE A 321 -5.48 16.78 -4.28
N ARG A 322 -5.19 16.74 -2.98
CA ARG A 322 -5.80 15.81 -2.03
C ARG A 322 -7.02 16.41 -1.31
N SER A 323 -7.40 17.65 -1.63
CA SER A 323 -8.58 18.28 -1.06
C SER A 323 -9.86 17.56 -1.50
N GLU A 324 -10.82 17.46 -0.58
CA GLU A 324 -12.13 16.86 -0.86
C GLU A 324 -12.89 17.68 -1.90
N ALA A 325 -12.75 19.01 -1.87
CA ALA A 325 -13.38 19.92 -2.83
C ALA A 325 -12.98 19.63 -4.28
N LEU A 326 -11.68 19.49 -4.54
CA LEU A 326 -11.20 19.17 -5.89
C LEU A 326 -11.66 17.77 -6.33
N ARG A 327 -11.60 16.78 -5.42
CA ARG A 327 -12.06 15.42 -5.68
C ARG A 327 -13.55 15.37 -6.02
N ALA A 328 -14.38 16.05 -5.24
CA ALA A 328 -15.82 16.13 -5.44
C ALA A 328 -16.17 16.80 -6.78
N TRP A 329 -15.48 17.88 -7.13
CA TRP A 329 -15.65 18.54 -8.43
C TRP A 329 -15.31 17.59 -9.59
N ILE A 330 -14.16 16.91 -9.53
CA ILE A 330 -13.71 15.98 -10.58
C ILE A 330 -14.74 14.86 -10.78
N GLN A 331 -15.20 14.26 -9.68
CA GLN A 331 -16.18 13.18 -9.71
C GLN A 331 -17.53 13.65 -10.27
N SER A 332 -18.02 14.80 -9.81
CA SER A 332 -19.27 15.40 -10.29
C SER A 332 -19.22 15.70 -11.79
N ALA A 333 -18.14 16.35 -12.25
CA ALA A 333 -17.92 16.64 -13.67
C ALA A 333 -17.84 15.37 -14.51
N ALA A 334 -17.11 14.34 -14.06
CA ALA A 334 -16.97 13.07 -14.77
C ALA A 334 -18.27 12.25 -14.83
N GLN A 335 -19.16 12.40 -13.84
CA GLN A 335 -20.45 11.71 -13.74
C GLN A 335 -21.57 12.38 -14.54
N SER A 336 -21.37 13.62 -15.01
CA SER A 336 -22.35 14.38 -15.81
C SER A 336 -22.76 13.72 -17.14
N ARG A 337 -22.10 12.62 -17.54
CA ARG A 337 -22.32 11.89 -18.80
C ARG A 337 -22.26 12.78 -20.05
N ALA A 338 -21.52 13.88 -19.98
CA ALA A 338 -21.28 14.75 -21.12
C ALA A 338 -20.72 13.94 -22.31
N PRO A 339 -21.25 14.11 -23.54
CA PRO A 339 -20.69 13.41 -24.69
C PRO A 339 -19.24 13.87 -24.96
N THR A 340 -18.46 13.04 -25.65
CA THR A 340 -17.07 13.38 -25.96
C THR A 340 -16.99 14.59 -26.89
N VAL A 341 -16.14 15.55 -26.54
CA VAL A 341 -15.82 16.70 -27.39
C VAL A 341 -14.78 16.26 -28.41
N ALA A 342 -15.11 16.38 -29.70
CA ALA A 342 -14.16 16.11 -30.78
C ALA A 342 -13.06 17.16 -30.77
N LEU A 343 -11.83 16.72 -30.50
CA LEU A 343 -10.64 17.57 -30.54
C LEU A 343 -10.14 17.57 -31.99
N TYR A 344 -10.70 18.43 -32.85
CA TYR A 344 -10.18 18.56 -34.22
C TYR A 344 -8.70 18.97 -34.16
N ALA A 345 -7.87 18.26 -34.94
CA ALA A 345 -6.50 18.67 -35.21
C ALA A 345 -6.54 19.98 -36.00
N ARG A 346 -6.05 21.07 -35.40
CA ARG A 346 -5.59 22.25 -36.11
C ARG A 346 -4.08 22.27 -36.06
#